data_AF-A0A0F9K653-F1
#
_entry.id   AF-A0A0F9K653-F1
#
_cell.length_a   1.000
_cell.length_b   1.000
_cell.length_c   1.000
_cell.angle_alpha   90.00
_cell.angle_beta   90.00
_cell.angle_gamma   90.00
#
_symmetry.space_group_name_H-M   'P 1'
#
loop_
_entity.id
_entity.type
_entity.pdbx_description
1 polymer ?
#
loop_
_entity_poly.entity_id
_entity_poly.type
_entity_poly.pdbx_seq_one_letter_code
_entity_poly.pdbx_strand_id
1 'polypeptide(L)'
;MNILTRPYRDIGTHFGIEASGVSQENRKANNCLSYREMEKLLPVWRVAITQLRAIETSDPDGSPMPPNYGDEFTEIDYAPIPKRDLPFGVPEWFGDDAWGRSANPSHRNCVRRSRPDDGHTLCWIAPKR
;
A
#
# COMPACT_ATOMS: atom_id res chain seq x y z
N MET A 1 -31.68 -23.82 24.43
CA MET A 1 -31.20 -22.82 23.44
C MET A 1 -29.69 -22.78 23.55
N ASN A 2 -28.98 -23.37 22.58
CA ASN A 2 -27.52 -23.48 22.55
C ASN A 2 -27.05 -22.94 21.19
N ILE A 3 -26.39 -21.79 21.18
CA ILE A 3 -25.80 -21.21 19.97
C ILE A 3 -24.36 -21.70 19.90
N LEU A 4 -24.12 -22.65 19.00
CA LEU A 4 -22.81 -23.17 18.66
C LEU A 4 -22.04 -22.08 17.89
N THR A 5 -21.11 -21.39 18.56
CA THR A 5 -20.07 -20.60 17.90
C THR A 5 -19.08 -21.54 17.21
N ARG A 6 -19.12 -21.59 15.88
CA ARG A 6 -18.10 -22.26 15.06
C ARG A 6 -16.82 -21.41 15.10
N PRO A 7 -15.65 -21.98 15.44
CA PRO A 7 -14.39 -21.26 15.32
C PRO A 7 -14.03 -21.07 13.84
N TYR A 8 -13.69 -19.82 13.51
CA TYR A 8 -13.14 -19.37 12.23
C TYR A 8 -11.88 -20.17 11.91
N ARG A 9 -11.93 -20.99 10.85
CA ARG A 9 -10.76 -21.74 10.38
C ARG A 9 -9.79 -20.78 9.72
N ASP A 10 -8.63 -20.69 10.33
CA ASP A 10 -7.44 -19.96 9.91
C ASP A 10 -6.95 -20.46 8.54
N ILE A 11 -6.75 -19.53 7.60
CA ILE A 11 -6.35 -19.79 6.21
C ILE A 11 -4.81 -19.96 6.10
N GLY A 12 -4.08 -19.72 7.21
CA GLY A 12 -2.62 -19.79 7.25
C GLY A 12 -2.01 -21.18 6.99
N THR A 13 -2.78 -22.27 7.08
CA THR A 13 -2.24 -23.64 7.00
C THR A 13 -1.95 -24.12 5.57
N HIS A 14 -2.35 -23.39 4.53
CA HIS A 14 -2.00 -23.75 3.15
C HIS A 14 -0.67 -23.18 2.64
N PHE A 15 -0.06 -22.23 3.37
CA PHE A 15 1.16 -21.55 2.94
C PHE A 15 2.42 -21.86 3.77
N GLY A 16 2.34 -22.80 4.72
CA GLY A 16 3.54 -23.30 5.42
C GLY A 16 4.32 -22.25 6.21
N ILE A 17 3.66 -21.22 6.74
CA ILE A 17 4.30 -20.22 7.60
C ILE A 17 4.05 -20.62 9.06
N GLU A 18 4.99 -21.35 9.67
CA GLU A 18 4.95 -21.66 11.10
C GLU A 18 5.08 -20.37 11.91
N ALA A 19 4.05 -20.06 12.69
CA ALA A 19 4.03 -18.96 13.64
C ALA A 19 4.80 -19.34 14.91
N SER A 20 6.13 -19.17 14.90
CA SER A 20 6.96 -19.29 16.09
C SER A 20 7.68 -17.96 16.39
N GLY A 21 7.26 -17.31 17.48
CA GLY A 21 8.11 -16.40 18.26
C GLY A 21 8.13 -14.93 17.83
N VAL A 22 7.04 -14.18 18.08
CA VAL A 22 7.09 -12.71 18.05
C VAL A 22 7.68 -12.20 19.37
N SER A 23 9.01 -12.16 19.46
CA SER A 23 9.73 -11.44 20.51
C SER A 23 9.67 -9.92 20.25
N GLN A 24 9.55 -9.14 21.31
CA GLN A 24 9.36 -7.68 21.33
C GLN A 24 10.46 -6.83 20.67
N GLU A 25 11.50 -7.45 20.09
CA GLU A 25 12.65 -6.77 19.51
C GLU A 25 12.40 -6.19 18.10
N ASN A 26 11.28 -6.57 17.45
CA ASN A 26 10.90 -6.11 16.11
C ASN A 26 10.33 -4.68 16.04
N ARG A 27 10.35 -3.90 17.14
CA ARG A 27 9.82 -2.52 17.18
C ARG A 27 10.74 -1.45 16.59
N LYS A 28 11.94 -1.80 16.10
CA LYS A 28 12.97 -0.81 15.71
C LYS A 28 13.28 -0.67 14.21
N ALA A 29 12.53 -1.31 13.32
CA ALA A 29 12.60 -1.00 11.90
C ALA A 29 11.25 -0.44 11.45
N ASN A 30 11.26 0.83 11.10
CA ASN A 30 10.17 1.52 10.43
C ASN A 30 9.65 0.65 9.29
N ASN A 31 8.34 0.43 9.31
CA ASN A 31 7.55 -0.40 8.41
C ASN A 31 7.55 0.14 6.97
N CYS A 32 8.73 0.17 6.36
CA CYS A 32 8.96 0.42 4.95
C CYS A 32 9.61 -0.87 4.45
N LEU A 33 8.92 -1.64 3.60
CA LEU A 33 9.51 -2.77 2.90
C LEU A 33 10.86 -2.32 2.33
N SER A 34 11.93 -2.95 2.78
CA SER A 34 13.27 -2.62 2.28
C SER A 34 13.32 -2.98 0.79
N TYR A 35 14.14 -2.29 0.01
CA TYR A 35 14.27 -2.56 -1.44
C TYR A 35 14.55 -4.05 -1.76
N ARG A 36 15.23 -4.77 -0.86
CA ARG A 36 15.50 -6.22 -0.96
C ARG A 36 14.27 -7.11 -0.86
N GLU A 37 13.17 -6.59 -0.33
CA GLU A 37 11.88 -7.29 -0.24
C GLU A 37 11.00 -6.95 -1.45
N MET A 38 11.29 -5.88 -2.19
CA MET A 38 10.53 -5.46 -3.37
C MET A 38 10.68 -6.44 -4.53
N GLU A 39 11.89 -6.96 -4.78
CA GLU A 39 12.15 -7.99 -5.80
C GLU A 39 11.31 -9.27 -5.55
N LYS A 40 10.96 -9.54 -4.30
CA LYS A 40 10.08 -10.65 -3.92
C LYS A 40 8.60 -10.28 -3.99
N LEU A 41 8.26 -9.00 -3.84
CA LEU A 41 6.89 -8.51 -3.75
C LEU A 41 6.20 -8.46 -5.13
N LEU A 42 6.84 -7.84 -6.13
CA LEU A 42 6.22 -7.63 -7.44
C LEU A 42 5.84 -8.95 -8.15
N PRO A 43 6.67 -10.01 -8.13
CA PRO A 43 6.26 -11.30 -8.69
C PRO A 43 5.03 -11.90 -8.00
N VAL A 44 4.94 -11.80 -6.67
CA VAL A 44 3.80 -12.31 -5.90
C VAL A 44 2.51 -11.54 -6.25
N TRP A 45 2.59 -10.21 -6.31
CA TRP A 45 1.45 -9.38 -6.70
C TRP A 45 1.01 -9.63 -8.15
N ARG A 46 1.95 -9.83 -9.06
CA ARG A 46 1.64 -10.15 -10.46
C ARG A 46 0.80 -11.42 -10.58
N VAL A 47 1.15 -12.47 -9.82
CA VAL A 47 0.37 -13.72 -9.76
C VAL A 47 -0.99 -13.47 -9.13
N ALA A 48 -1.04 -12.80 -7.97
CA ALA A 48 -2.27 -12.57 -7.22
C ALA A 48 -3.31 -11.76 -8.02
N ILE A 49 -2.91 -10.64 -8.64
CA ILE A 49 -3.84 -9.81 -9.45
C ILE A 49 -4.36 -10.59 -10.66
N THR A 50 -3.53 -11.44 -11.26
CA THR A 50 -3.95 -12.29 -12.39
C THR A 50 -5.03 -13.30 -11.95
N GLN A 51 -4.89 -13.88 -10.76
CA GLN A 51 -5.90 -14.77 -10.19
C GLN A 51 -7.20 -14.01 -9.83
N LEU A 52 -7.09 -12.81 -9.25
CA LEU A 52 -8.26 -11.99 -8.89
C LEU A 52 -9.10 -11.58 -10.11
N ARG A 53 -8.46 -11.27 -11.24
CA ARG A 53 -9.16 -10.93 -12.50
C ARG A 53 -10.01 -12.06 -13.07
N ALA A 54 -9.76 -13.31 -12.67
CA ALA A 54 -10.60 -14.43 -13.09
C ALA A 54 -11.92 -14.51 -12.32
N ILE A 55 -12.03 -13.83 -11.17
CA ILE A 55 -13.19 -13.89 -10.28
C ILE A 55 -13.90 -12.55 -10.11
N GLU A 56 -13.17 -11.44 -10.16
CA GLU A 56 -13.71 -10.10 -10.01
C GLU A 56 -14.16 -9.52 -11.35
N THR A 57 -15.35 -8.94 -11.37
CA THR A 57 -15.82 -8.14 -12.51
C THR A 57 -15.33 -6.71 -12.31
N SER A 58 -14.48 -6.22 -13.22
CA SER A 58 -14.00 -4.84 -13.16
C SER A 58 -15.14 -3.83 -13.23
N ASP A 59 -14.96 -2.70 -12.56
CA ASP A 59 -15.83 -1.54 -12.71
C ASP A 59 -15.84 -1.06 -14.18
N PRO A 60 -16.94 -0.45 -14.68
CA PRO A 60 -17.06 -0.01 -16.07
C PRO A 60 -16.00 1.01 -16.53
N ASP A 61 -15.45 1.78 -15.60
CA ASP A 61 -14.37 2.74 -15.80
C ASP A 61 -12.98 2.17 -15.47
N GLY A 62 -12.90 0.90 -15.08
CA GLY A 62 -11.65 0.19 -14.86
C GLY A 62 -10.86 -0.03 -16.15
N SER A 63 -9.62 0.45 -16.19
CA SER A 63 -8.74 0.24 -17.34
C SER A 63 -8.33 -1.24 -17.48
N PRO A 64 -8.52 -1.89 -18.65
CA PRO A 64 -8.15 -3.28 -18.87
C PRO A 64 -6.65 -3.50 -19.19
N MET A 65 -5.81 -2.46 -19.12
CA MET A 65 -4.44 -2.52 -19.66
C MET A 65 -3.47 -3.38 -18.81
N PRO A 66 -2.57 -4.16 -19.45
CA PRO A 66 -1.41 -4.80 -18.81
C PRO A 66 -0.16 -3.87 -18.79
N PRO A 67 0.90 -4.16 -18.01
CA PRO A 67 1.12 -5.32 -17.12
C PRO A 67 0.98 -4.96 -15.63
N ASN A 68 0.50 -5.91 -14.81
CA ASN A 68 0.14 -5.65 -13.41
C ASN A 68 1.27 -5.12 -12.52
N TYR A 69 2.51 -5.53 -12.75
CA TYR A 69 3.74 -4.92 -12.23
C TYR A 69 4.91 -5.46 -13.05
N GLY A 70 5.83 -4.60 -13.48
CA GLY A 70 7.10 -4.98 -14.11
C GLY A 70 8.11 -5.51 -13.10
N ASP A 71 9.40 -5.39 -13.40
CA ASP A 71 10.47 -5.69 -12.42
C ASP A 71 10.68 -4.53 -11.43
N GLU A 72 10.07 -3.38 -11.71
CA GLU A 72 10.03 -2.19 -10.87
C GLU A 72 8.64 -1.54 -10.92
N PHE A 73 8.37 -0.66 -9.94
CA PHE A 73 7.23 0.25 -9.99
C PHE A 73 7.53 1.38 -10.96
N THR A 74 6.61 1.60 -11.90
CA THR A 74 6.59 2.70 -12.85
C THR A 74 5.46 3.68 -12.51
N GLU A 75 5.42 4.86 -13.14
CA GLU A 75 4.37 5.84 -12.84
C GLU A 75 2.95 5.34 -13.19
N ILE A 76 2.79 4.38 -14.12
CA ILE A 76 1.47 3.81 -14.44
C ILE A 76 0.91 2.94 -13.31
N ASP A 77 1.78 2.47 -12.42
CA ASP A 77 1.41 1.62 -11.28
C ASP A 77 0.84 2.45 -10.11
N TYR A 78 0.93 3.78 -10.17
CA TYR A 78 0.36 4.69 -9.19
C TYR A 78 -0.98 5.23 -9.69
N ALA A 79 -2.03 5.01 -8.91
CA ALA A 79 -3.33 5.63 -9.13
C ALA A 79 -3.57 6.73 -8.07
N PRO A 80 -4.03 7.92 -8.47
CA PRO A 80 -4.48 8.92 -7.50
C PRO A 80 -5.70 8.40 -6.74
N ILE A 81 -5.84 8.81 -5.49
CA ILE A 81 -7.01 8.46 -4.68
C ILE A 81 -8.25 9.13 -5.28
N PRO A 82 -9.33 8.38 -5.56
CA PRO A 82 -10.58 8.95 -6.08
C PRO A 82 -11.12 10.07 -5.18
N LYS A 83 -11.60 11.17 -5.76
CA LYS A 83 -12.12 12.32 -5.00
C LYS A 83 -13.27 11.97 -4.07
N ARG A 84 -14.09 10.97 -4.44
CA ARG A 84 -15.19 10.47 -3.62
C ARG A 84 -14.74 9.83 -2.31
N ASP A 85 -13.49 9.37 -2.24
CA ASP A 85 -12.91 8.73 -1.06
C ASP A 85 -12.25 9.76 -0.13
N LEU A 86 -12.18 11.03 -0.54
CA LEU A 86 -11.56 12.10 0.23
C LEU A 86 -12.61 12.90 1.03
N PRO A 87 -12.24 13.43 2.21
CA PRO A 87 -13.12 14.34 2.95
C PRO A 87 -13.50 15.57 2.13
N PHE A 88 -14.70 16.11 2.37
CA PHE A 88 -15.13 17.33 1.72
C PHE A 88 -14.20 18.51 2.03
N GLY A 89 -13.90 19.32 1.02
CA GLY A 89 -13.12 20.56 1.15
C GLY A 89 -11.60 20.39 1.15
N VAL A 90 -11.08 19.18 0.92
CA VAL A 90 -9.64 19.00 0.73
C VAL A 90 -9.17 19.63 -0.60
N PRO A 91 -7.90 20.08 -0.69
CA PRO A 91 -7.36 20.62 -1.93
C PRO A 91 -7.37 19.64 -3.11
N GLU A 92 -7.41 20.15 -4.34
CA GLU A 92 -7.43 19.34 -5.55
C GLU A 92 -6.17 18.47 -5.74
N TRP A 93 -5.02 18.89 -5.23
CA TRP A 93 -3.81 18.06 -5.27
C TRP A 93 -3.79 16.96 -4.18
N PHE A 94 -4.71 17.02 -3.20
CA PHE A 94 -4.76 16.03 -2.14
C PHE A 94 -5.23 14.68 -2.70
N GLY A 95 -4.50 13.62 -2.37
CA GLY A 95 -4.72 12.28 -2.91
C GLY A 95 -3.96 11.97 -4.20
N ASP A 96 -3.25 12.93 -4.78
CA ASP A 96 -2.31 12.73 -5.88
C ASP A 96 -0.90 13.16 -5.45
N ASP A 97 0.01 12.20 -5.32
CA ASP A 97 1.40 12.39 -4.89
C ASP A 97 2.40 12.35 -6.06
N ALA A 98 1.95 12.37 -7.32
CA ALA A 98 2.81 12.40 -8.50
C ALA A 98 3.77 13.61 -8.51
N TRP A 99 3.33 14.74 -7.96
CA TRP A 99 4.16 15.93 -7.78
C TRP A 99 5.37 15.69 -6.85
N GLY A 100 5.23 14.84 -5.83
CA GLY A 100 6.30 14.51 -4.90
C GLY A 100 7.33 13.59 -5.55
N ARG A 101 6.86 12.61 -6.33
CA ARG A 101 7.72 11.68 -7.06
C ARG A 101 8.56 12.39 -8.13
N SER A 102 8.00 13.44 -8.74
CA SER A 102 8.69 14.29 -9.72
C SER A 102 9.53 15.43 -9.11
N ALA A 103 9.47 15.65 -7.79
CA ALA A 103 10.24 16.70 -7.12
C ALA A 103 11.76 16.40 -7.03
N ASN A 104 12.56 17.42 -6.68
CA ASN A 104 13.99 17.25 -6.38
C ASN A 104 14.35 17.85 -5.00
N PRO A 105 14.74 17.03 -4.00
CA PRO A 105 14.80 15.56 -4.06
C PRO A 105 13.40 14.93 -4.16
N SER A 106 13.30 13.81 -4.86
CA SER A 106 12.06 13.04 -5.01
C SER A 106 11.61 12.47 -3.66
N HIS A 107 10.30 12.45 -3.41
CA HIS A 107 9.71 11.86 -2.22
C HIS A 107 8.33 11.25 -2.53
N ARG A 108 8.02 10.12 -1.88
CA ARG A 108 6.76 9.38 -2.10
C ARG A 108 5.66 9.71 -1.08
N ASN A 109 5.99 10.45 -0.02
CA ASN A 109 5.05 10.80 1.04
C ASN A 109 4.74 12.29 1.00
N CYS A 110 3.47 12.66 1.15
CA CYS A 110 3.02 14.04 1.36
C CYS A 110 3.12 14.48 2.83
N VAL A 111 3.56 13.59 3.73
CA VAL A 111 3.77 13.85 5.15
C VAL A 111 5.17 13.43 5.55
N ARG A 112 5.84 14.27 6.33
CA ARG A 112 7.13 13.95 6.96
C ARG A 112 6.99 14.05 8.48
N ARG A 113 7.64 13.11 9.18
CA ARG A 113 7.88 13.21 10.62
C ARG A 113 9.19 13.96 10.85
N SER A 114 9.12 15.07 11.57
CA SER A 114 10.31 15.85 11.93
C SER A 114 10.97 15.21 13.13
N ARG A 115 12.27 14.89 13.05
CA ARG A 115 13.04 14.43 14.21
C ARG A 115 13.57 15.62 15.00
N PRO A 116 13.64 15.54 16.34
CA PRO A 116 13.35 14.37 17.17
C PRO A 116 11.88 14.21 17.58
N ASP A 117 10.98 15.13 17.23
CA ASP A 117 9.56 15.09 17.61
C ASP A 117 8.71 14.22 16.67
N ASP A 118 9.27 13.10 16.22
CA ASP A 118 8.63 12.22 15.23
C ASP A 118 7.43 11.45 15.81
N GLY A 119 7.26 11.45 17.13
CA GLY A 119 6.10 10.88 17.84
C GLY A 119 4.86 11.78 17.87
N HIS A 120 5.02 13.10 17.84
CA HIS A 120 3.91 14.04 18.08
C HIS A 120 3.66 15.01 16.92
N THR A 121 4.63 15.22 16.04
CA THR A 121 4.50 16.15 14.92
C THR A 121 4.47 15.46 13.57
N LEU A 122 3.45 15.79 12.78
CA LEU A 122 3.35 15.51 11.35
C LEU A 122 3.43 16.81 10.56
N CYS A 123 4.39 16.92 9.65
CA CYS A 123 4.51 18.03 8.72
C CYS A 123 3.91 17.62 7.38
N TRP A 124 2.84 18.29 6.97
CA TRP A 124 2.27 18.15 5.63
C TRP A 124 3.10 18.95 4.62
N ILE A 125 3.33 18.36 3.46
CA ILE A 125 4.04 18.95 2.34
C ILE A 125 3.03 19.13 1.22
N ALA A 126 2.94 20.35 0.70
CA ALA A 126 2.12 20.68 -0.46
C ALA A 126 3.00 20.87 -1.71
N PRO A 127 2.45 20.66 -2.92
CA PRO A 127 3.15 20.99 -4.15
C PRO A 127 3.58 22.46 -4.16
N LYS A 128 4.75 22.73 -4.75
CA LYS A 128 5.14 24.12 -5.05
C LYS A 128 4.26 24.65 -6.17
N ARG A 129 3.87 25.92 -6.08
CA ARG A 129 3.19 26.64 -7.16
C ARG A 129 4.15 26.98 -8.29
#